data_AF-A0A0M2LVP8-F1
#
_entry.id   AF-A0A0M2LVP8-F1
#
_cell.length_a   1.000
_cell.length_b   1.000
_cell.length_c   1.000
_cell.angle_alpha   90.00
_cell.angle_beta   90.00
_cell.angle_gamma   90.00
#
_symmetry.space_group_name_H-M   'P 1'
#
loop_
_entity.id
_entity.type
_entity.pdbx_description
1 polymer ?
#
loop_
_entity_poly.entity_id
_entity_poly.type
_entity_poly.pdbx_seq_one_letter_code
_entity_poly.pdbx_strand_id
1 'polypeptide(L)'
;MVDLDRWAASIDGRLLDLDAAPRQQPYQCHDVWLSYLYALEGRPGDGYAPGTGFTDQVWRQFPVTEHVGSLFTRHDGKTIRRGDVVFWAAYDGSGLPHVAVALRDAGQYSVYCLTQNPGAVHREHLTRRGVLGVLRPITTSNPTPTPAPITRDEDDMFKPTVHFRTEGKPEWTLAHPGLGHEGAMETEGKVLVRDGYLATQDARIGAAWSRMYARGLGGETSRTDAAGYIAIQQQASLIAHQLTPLIAEIESDRVAP
;
A
#
# COMPACT_ATOMS: atom_id res chain seq x y z
N MET A 1 10.29 3.33 0.00
CA MET A 1 10.68 1.91 0.10
C MET A 1 9.46 1.11 0.53
N VAL A 2 9.14 0.01 -0.15
CA VAL A 2 7.99 -0.83 0.21
C VAL A 2 8.29 -1.63 1.47
N ASP A 3 7.39 -1.54 2.44
CA ASP A 3 7.32 -2.50 3.53
C ASP A 3 6.75 -3.82 2.97
N LEU A 4 7.66 -4.77 2.71
CA LEU A 4 7.33 -6.05 2.08
C LEU A 4 6.34 -6.87 2.92
N ASP A 5 6.47 -6.87 4.25
CA ASP A 5 5.57 -7.66 5.10
C ASP A 5 4.17 -7.04 5.14
N ARG A 6 4.09 -5.71 5.21
CA ARG A 6 2.82 -4.99 5.14
C ARG A 6 2.13 -5.18 3.80
N TRP A 7 2.86 -5.06 2.69
CA TRP A 7 2.31 -5.32 1.35
C TRP A 7 1.82 -6.77 1.24
N ALA A 8 2.66 -7.73 1.61
CA ALA A 8 2.31 -9.15 1.54
C ALA A 8 1.06 -9.47 2.37
N ALA A 9 0.98 -8.96 3.60
CA ALA A 9 -0.19 -9.13 4.47
C ALA A 9 -1.47 -8.49 3.89
N SER A 10 -1.35 -7.42 3.09
CA SER A 10 -2.51 -6.74 2.51
C SER A 10 -3.18 -7.47 1.35
N ILE A 11 -2.48 -8.44 0.76
CA ILE A 11 -2.97 -9.22 -0.38
C ILE A 11 -3.11 -10.72 -0.09
N ASP A 12 -2.51 -11.23 0.99
CA ASP A 12 -2.61 -12.65 1.35
C ASP A 12 -4.08 -13.08 1.56
N GLY A 13 -4.44 -14.23 0.97
CA GLY A 13 -5.80 -14.77 0.96
C GLY A 13 -6.78 -14.07 0.00
N ARG A 14 -6.36 -13.04 -0.75
CA ARG A 14 -7.23 -12.32 -1.70
C ARG A 14 -7.12 -12.91 -3.10
N LEU A 15 -8.20 -12.80 -3.85
CA LEU A 15 -8.20 -13.00 -5.30
C LEU A 15 -7.77 -11.69 -5.96
N LEU A 16 -6.62 -11.66 -6.62
CA LEU A 16 -6.14 -10.50 -7.36
C LEU A 16 -6.40 -10.71 -8.85
N ASP A 17 -7.03 -9.72 -9.47
CA ASP A 17 -7.16 -9.56 -10.91
C ASP A 17 -6.88 -8.07 -11.21
N LEU A 18 -5.71 -7.77 -11.76
CA LEU A 18 -5.23 -6.41 -12.01
C LEU A 18 -5.14 -6.06 -13.49
N ASP A 19 -5.24 -7.05 -14.38
CA ASP A 19 -5.16 -6.86 -15.84
C ASP A 19 -6.32 -7.51 -16.63
N ALA A 20 -7.28 -8.15 -15.94
CA ALA A 20 -8.40 -8.90 -16.52
C ALA A 20 -7.97 -10.04 -17.45
N ALA A 21 -6.76 -10.60 -17.26
CA ALA A 21 -6.17 -11.61 -18.12
C ALA A 21 -5.66 -12.85 -17.36
N PRO A 22 -5.85 -14.06 -17.92
CA PRO A 22 -6.73 -14.39 -19.04
C PRO A 22 -8.20 -14.38 -18.58
N ARG A 23 -9.12 -14.05 -19.49
CA ARG A 23 -10.56 -13.94 -19.20
C ARG A 23 -11.17 -15.18 -18.56
N GLN A 24 -10.65 -16.37 -18.86
CA GLN A 24 -11.16 -17.65 -18.36
C GLN A 24 -10.71 -17.95 -16.92
N GLN A 25 -9.55 -17.44 -16.51
CA GLN A 25 -8.94 -17.67 -15.20
C GLN A 25 -8.22 -16.40 -14.74
N PRO A 26 -8.96 -15.37 -14.29
CA PRO A 26 -8.39 -14.03 -14.09
C PRO A 26 -7.46 -13.90 -12.88
N TYR A 27 -7.31 -14.93 -12.05
CA TYR A 27 -6.51 -14.87 -10.82
C TYR A 27 -5.18 -15.61 -11.02
N GLN A 28 -4.21 -14.93 -11.61
CA GLN A 28 -2.94 -15.50 -12.05
C GLN A 28 -1.74 -15.06 -11.21
N CYS A 29 -0.61 -15.71 -11.45
CA CYS A 29 0.66 -15.34 -10.83
C CYS A 29 1.10 -13.92 -11.21
N HIS A 30 0.75 -13.50 -12.42
CA HIS A 30 1.10 -12.18 -12.95
C HIS A 30 0.48 -11.04 -12.13
N ASP A 31 -0.70 -11.23 -11.55
CA ASP A 31 -1.35 -10.23 -10.68
C ASP A 31 -0.54 -9.93 -9.42
N VAL A 32 0.18 -10.91 -8.88
CA VAL A 32 1.07 -10.70 -7.72
C VAL A 32 2.26 -9.82 -8.12
N TRP A 33 2.80 -10.01 -9.33
CA TRP A 33 3.83 -9.15 -9.89
C TRP A 33 3.32 -7.72 -10.09
N LEU A 34 2.15 -7.53 -10.70
CA LEU A 34 1.55 -6.21 -10.91
C LEU A 34 1.27 -5.50 -9.59
N SER A 35 0.74 -6.23 -8.60
CA SER A 35 0.51 -5.69 -7.25
C SER A 35 1.79 -5.20 -6.58
N TYR A 36 2.88 -5.98 -6.67
CA TYR A 36 4.15 -5.58 -6.07
C TYR A 36 4.80 -4.41 -6.81
N LEU A 37 4.69 -4.40 -8.14
CA LEU A 37 5.13 -3.29 -8.97
C LEU A 37 4.40 -1.99 -8.59
N TYR A 38 3.08 -2.02 -8.38
CA TYR A 38 2.31 -0.83 -7.95
C TYR A 38 2.67 -0.38 -6.53
N ALA A 39 2.97 -1.32 -5.63
CA ALA A 39 3.48 -0.96 -4.31
C ALA A 39 4.82 -0.19 -4.42
N LEU A 40 5.63 -0.50 -5.44
CA LEU A 40 6.90 0.15 -5.76
C LEU A 40 6.76 1.35 -6.72
N GLU A 41 5.59 2.01 -6.73
CA GLU A 41 5.32 3.21 -7.55
C GLU A 41 5.24 2.96 -9.06
N GLY A 42 5.18 1.70 -9.49
CA GLY A 42 4.90 1.34 -10.88
C GLY A 42 3.50 1.78 -11.32
N ARG A 43 3.31 1.97 -12.63
CA ARG A 43 2.09 2.53 -13.22
C ARG A 43 1.29 1.47 -13.97
N PRO A 44 -0.02 1.67 -14.19
CA PRO A 44 -0.78 0.82 -15.08
C PRO A 44 -0.09 0.64 -16.45
N GLY A 45 0.04 -0.60 -16.90
CA GLY A 45 0.72 -0.97 -18.15
C GLY A 45 2.23 -1.23 -18.04
N ASP A 46 2.91 -0.80 -16.96
CA ASP A 46 4.37 -0.98 -16.82
C ASP A 46 4.77 -2.46 -16.74
N GLY A 47 3.99 -3.29 -16.06
CA GLY A 47 4.36 -4.68 -15.75
C GLY A 47 3.92 -5.71 -16.78
N TYR A 48 3.25 -5.32 -17.87
CA TYR A 48 2.64 -6.25 -18.80
C TYR A 48 3.68 -7.10 -19.53
N ALA A 49 3.41 -8.40 -19.63
CA ALA A 49 4.25 -9.33 -20.35
C ALA A 49 4.27 -9.03 -21.86
N PRO A 50 5.42 -8.69 -22.46
CA PRO A 50 5.51 -8.46 -23.91
C PRO A 50 5.45 -9.77 -24.70
N GLY A 51 5.17 -9.69 -26.00
CA GLY A 51 5.23 -10.83 -26.91
C GLY A 51 4.13 -11.87 -26.68
N THR A 52 4.48 -13.04 -26.16
CA THR A 52 3.55 -14.18 -25.98
C THR A 52 2.51 -13.94 -24.87
N GLY A 53 2.66 -12.86 -24.08
CA GLY A 53 1.79 -12.55 -22.95
C GLY A 53 2.07 -13.39 -21.70
N PHE A 54 3.07 -14.28 -21.72
CA PHE A 54 3.45 -15.06 -20.55
C PHE A 54 4.40 -14.30 -19.63
N THR A 55 4.25 -14.52 -18.32
CA THR A 55 4.98 -13.75 -17.31
C THR A 55 6.50 -13.86 -17.38
N ASP A 56 7.07 -14.92 -17.97
CA ASP A 56 8.52 -15.03 -18.14
C ASP A 56 9.09 -13.98 -19.10
N GLN A 57 8.27 -13.46 -20.02
CA GLN A 57 8.68 -12.45 -20.98
C GLN A 57 9.09 -11.14 -20.31
N VAL A 58 8.50 -10.81 -19.15
CA VAL A 58 8.90 -9.65 -18.35
C VAL A 58 10.39 -9.71 -18.00
N TRP A 59 10.90 -10.88 -17.58
CA TRP A 59 12.30 -11.04 -17.22
C TRP A 59 13.22 -11.14 -18.45
N ARG A 60 12.79 -11.89 -19.47
CA ARG A 60 13.58 -12.09 -20.70
C ARG A 60 13.82 -10.79 -21.45
N GLN A 61 12.80 -9.95 -21.52
CA GLN A 61 12.80 -8.70 -22.27
C GLN A 61 13.00 -7.48 -21.36
N PHE A 62 13.38 -7.68 -20.10
CA PHE A 62 13.62 -6.58 -19.16
C PHE A 62 14.73 -5.63 -19.66
N PRO A 63 14.54 -4.29 -19.54
CA PRO A 63 13.34 -3.64 -19.02
C PRO A 63 12.22 -3.57 -20.07
N VAL A 64 10.98 -3.86 -19.66
CA VAL A 64 9.80 -3.81 -20.54
C VAL A 64 9.36 -2.37 -20.83
N THR A 65 9.59 -1.46 -19.88
CA THR A 65 9.49 0.00 -20.04
C THR A 65 10.69 0.65 -19.36
N GLU A 66 11.06 1.86 -19.78
CA GLU A 66 12.13 2.63 -19.13
C GLU A 66 11.85 2.85 -17.64
N HIS A 67 10.58 3.10 -17.29
CA HIS A 67 10.16 3.31 -15.90
C HIS A 67 10.40 2.05 -15.05
N VAL A 68 10.03 0.86 -15.54
CA VAL A 68 10.33 -0.40 -14.83
C VAL A 68 11.83 -0.62 -14.70
N GLY A 69 12.62 -0.23 -15.71
CA GLY A 69 14.07 -0.23 -15.65
C GLY A 69 14.65 0.68 -14.56
N SER A 70 13.94 1.75 -14.18
CA SER A 70 14.34 2.64 -13.08
C SER A 70 13.98 2.10 -11.69
N LEU A 71 13.06 1.14 -11.61
CA LEU A 71 12.59 0.56 -10.34
C LEU A 71 13.31 -0.75 -9.97
N PHE A 72 13.86 -1.48 -10.95
CA PHE A 72 14.46 -2.79 -10.73
C PHE A 72 15.80 -2.97 -11.42
N THR A 73 16.61 -3.88 -10.87
CA THR A 73 17.79 -4.45 -11.52
C THR A 73 17.55 -5.93 -11.81
N ARG A 74 17.97 -6.40 -12.98
CA ARG A 74 17.87 -7.82 -13.35
C ARG A 74 19.09 -8.59 -12.85
N HIS A 75 18.86 -9.73 -12.19
CA HIS A 75 19.90 -10.65 -11.73
C HIS A 75 19.61 -12.08 -12.20
N ASP A 76 20.65 -12.92 -12.19
CA ASP A 76 20.48 -14.35 -12.40
C ASP A 76 19.76 -15.03 -11.22
N GLY A 77 19.34 -16.27 -11.41
CA GLY A 77 18.61 -17.04 -10.39
C GLY A 77 19.49 -17.64 -9.29
N LYS A 78 20.79 -17.33 -9.23
CA LYS A 78 21.71 -17.96 -8.25
C LYS A 78 21.55 -17.34 -6.87
N THR A 79 21.37 -16.03 -6.80
CA THR A 79 21.27 -15.27 -5.54
C THR A 79 19.91 -14.60 -5.41
N ILE A 80 18.94 -15.35 -4.89
CA ILE A 80 17.58 -14.86 -4.64
C ILE A 80 17.50 -14.37 -3.20
N ARG A 81 17.07 -13.12 -3.03
CA ARG A 81 16.94 -12.42 -1.75
C ARG A 81 15.49 -12.12 -1.46
N ARG A 82 15.20 -11.90 -0.18
CA ARG A 82 13.93 -11.31 0.24
C ARG A 82 13.64 -10.01 -0.54
N GLY A 83 12.42 -9.90 -1.06
CA GLY A 83 11.94 -8.77 -1.86
C GLY A 83 12.19 -8.90 -3.37
N ASP A 84 12.93 -9.92 -3.82
CA ASP A 84 13.10 -10.20 -5.24
C ASP A 84 11.80 -10.72 -5.86
N VAL A 85 11.55 -10.33 -7.11
CA VAL A 85 10.54 -10.95 -7.96
C VAL A 85 11.21 -12.07 -8.75
N VAL A 86 10.79 -13.30 -8.51
CA VAL A 86 11.39 -14.51 -9.08
C VAL A 86 10.56 -14.97 -10.26
N PHE A 87 11.23 -15.25 -11.39
CA PHE A 87 10.60 -15.68 -12.63
C PHE A 87 11.04 -17.09 -13.01
N TRP A 88 10.10 -17.94 -13.40
CA TRP A 88 10.32 -19.29 -13.89
C TRP A 88 9.98 -19.38 -15.38
N ALA A 89 10.80 -20.10 -16.14
CA ALA A 89 10.46 -20.50 -17.51
C ALA A 89 9.49 -21.70 -17.53
N ALA A 90 9.61 -22.55 -16.52
CA ALA A 90 8.84 -23.77 -16.37
C ALA A 90 8.70 -24.05 -14.87
N TYR A 91 7.51 -23.81 -14.35
CA TYR A 91 7.12 -24.09 -12.98
C TYR A 91 6.65 -25.55 -12.84
N ASP A 92 6.89 -26.13 -11.65
CA ASP A 92 6.36 -27.38 -11.07
C ASP A 92 6.15 -28.65 -11.95
N GLY A 93 6.74 -28.71 -13.14
CA GLY A 93 6.54 -29.82 -14.08
C GLY A 93 5.36 -29.61 -15.04
N SER A 94 4.51 -28.59 -14.82
CA SER A 94 3.50 -28.13 -15.79
C SER A 94 4.13 -27.54 -17.06
N GLY A 95 5.38 -27.08 -16.96
CA GLY A 95 6.11 -26.49 -18.10
C GLY A 95 5.70 -25.06 -18.42
N LEU A 96 4.76 -24.48 -17.67
CA LEU A 96 4.31 -23.10 -17.85
C LEU A 96 5.17 -22.10 -17.07
N PRO A 97 5.36 -20.88 -17.60
CA PRO A 97 5.97 -19.78 -16.86
C PRO A 97 5.25 -19.43 -15.55
N HIS A 98 6.00 -18.96 -14.57
CA HIS A 98 5.46 -18.51 -13.28
C HIS A 98 6.23 -17.32 -12.73
N VAL A 99 5.58 -16.54 -11.86
CA VAL A 99 6.21 -15.42 -11.15
C VAL A 99 5.73 -15.37 -9.70
N ALA A 100 6.61 -14.99 -8.78
CA ALA A 100 6.29 -14.83 -7.36
C ALA A 100 7.24 -13.84 -6.69
N VAL A 101 6.88 -13.32 -5.51
CA VAL A 101 7.75 -12.43 -4.72
C VAL A 101 8.35 -13.19 -3.55
N ALA A 102 9.68 -13.18 -3.45
CA ALA A 102 10.41 -13.87 -2.39
C ALA A 102 10.21 -13.16 -1.04
N LEU A 103 9.65 -13.87 -0.06
CA LEU A 103 9.43 -13.38 1.30
C LEU A 103 10.64 -13.61 2.20
N ARG A 104 11.56 -14.51 1.81
CA ARG A 104 12.82 -14.80 2.50
C ARG A 104 13.90 -15.11 1.48
N ASP A 105 15.16 -15.06 1.92
CA ASP A 105 16.28 -15.54 1.11
C ASP A 105 16.09 -17.01 0.74
N ALA A 106 16.46 -17.36 -0.48
CA ALA A 106 16.26 -18.71 -0.97
C ALA A 106 17.24 -19.68 -0.33
N GLY A 107 16.72 -20.86 0.05
CA GLY A 107 17.56 -22.01 0.37
C GLY A 107 18.13 -22.65 -0.88
N GLN A 108 18.75 -23.82 -0.72
CA GLN A 108 19.36 -24.56 -1.83
C GLN A 108 18.34 -25.05 -2.87
N TYR A 109 17.13 -25.41 -2.44
CA TYR A 109 16.16 -26.13 -3.30
C TYR A 109 14.85 -25.38 -3.53
N SER A 110 14.47 -24.48 -2.62
CA SER A 110 13.21 -23.74 -2.70
C SER A 110 13.36 -22.29 -2.22
N VAL A 111 12.39 -21.48 -2.60
CA VAL A 111 12.22 -20.09 -2.20
C VAL A 111 10.88 -19.95 -1.50
N TYR A 112 10.85 -19.33 -0.32
CA TYR A 112 9.57 -19.01 0.33
C TYR A 112 9.01 -17.73 -0.28
N CYS A 113 7.86 -17.84 -0.93
CA CYS A 113 7.29 -16.79 -1.77
C CYS A 113 5.85 -16.46 -1.36
N LEU A 114 5.41 -15.27 -1.78
CA LEU A 114 4.00 -14.95 -1.97
C LEU A 114 3.66 -15.15 -3.43
N THR A 115 2.58 -15.89 -3.70
CA THR A 115 2.23 -16.32 -5.06
C THR A 115 0.72 -16.48 -5.22
N GLN A 116 0.28 -16.62 -6.46
CA GLN A 116 -1.10 -16.89 -6.90
C GLN A 116 -0.99 -17.75 -8.15
N ASN A 117 -1.94 -18.69 -8.41
CA ASN A 117 -2.27 -19.30 -9.72
C ASN A 117 -2.71 -20.79 -9.61
N PRO A 118 -3.96 -21.15 -10.00
CA PRO A 118 -5.16 -20.33 -9.91
C PRO A 118 -5.67 -20.30 -8.46
N GLY A 119 -6.33 -19.22 -8.08
CA GLY A 119 -6.96 -19.10 -6.76
C GLY A 119 -6.45 -17.89 -5.99
N ALA A 120 -6.59 -17.92 -4.67
CA ALA A 120 -6.17 -16.81 -3.83
C ALA A 120 -4.64 -16.73 -3.74
N VAL A 121 -4.16 -15.50 -3.54
CA VAL A 121 -2.79 -15.26 -3.10
C VAL A 121 -2.54 -16.03 -1.82
N HIS A 122 -1.40 -16.72 -1.75
CA HIS A 122 -0.99 -17.47 -0.58
C HIS A 122 0.54 -17.52 -0.49
N ARG A 123 1.03 -18.00 0.65
CA ARG A 123 2.46 -18.19 0.91
C ARG A 123 2.83 -19.64 0.65
N GLU A 124 3.90 -19.86 -0.11
CA GLU A 124 4.33 -21.21 -0.49
C GLU A 124 5.85 -21.32 -0.64
N HIS A 125 6.39 -22.53 -0.43
CA HIS A 125 7.76 -22.87 -0.82
C HIS A 125 7.80 -23.34 -2.27
N LEU A 126 8.29 -22.48 -3.18
CA LEU A 126 8.38 -22.80 -4.60
C LEU A 126 9.75 -23.37 -4.95
N THR A 127 9.79 -24.36 -5.85
CA THR A 127 11.03 -24.99 -6.32
C THR A 127 11.95 -24.00 -7.02
N ARG A 128 13.27 -24.17 -6.88
CA ARG A 128 14.27 -23.43 -7.68
C ARG A 128 14.47 -24.00 -9.09
N ARG A 129 13.93 -25.17 -9.38
CA ARG A 129 13.98 -25.75 -10.73
C ARG A 129 13.21 -24.86 -11.70
N GLY A 130 13.82 -24.53 -12.82
CA GLY A 130 13.19 -23.72 -13.87
C GLY A 130 13.21 -22.21 -13.63
N VAL A 131 13.83 -21.72 -12.55
CA VAL A 131 14.07 -20.29 -12.34
C VAL A 131 14.94 -19.75 -13.47
N LEU A 132 14.46 -18.68 -14.11
CA LEU A 132 15.22 -17.88 -15.08
C LEU A 132 16.15 -16.89 -14.39
N GLY A 133 15.59 -16.16 -13.43
CA GLY A 133 16.29 -15.16 -12.65
C GLY A 133 15.33 -14.33 -11.84
N VAL A 134 15.82 -13.19 -11.37
CA VAL A 134 15.05 -12.27 -10.54
C VAL A 134 15.10 -10.84 -11.05
N LEU A 135 14.05 -10.09 -10.73
CA LEU A 135 14.08 -8.62 -10.72
C LEU A 135 14.14 -8.16 -9.26
N ARG A 136 15.17 -7.39 -8.95
CA ARG A 136 15.42 -6.87 -7.60
C ARG A 136 15.09 -5.39 -7.54
N PRO A 137 14.19 -4.94 -6.66
CA PRO A 137 13.92 -3.52 -6.49
C PRO A 137 15.20 -2.74 -6.21
N ILE A 138 15.37 -1.59 -6.88
CA ILE A 138 16.45 -0.66 -6.58
C ILE A 138 16.11 0.00 -5.25
N THR A 139 16.86 -0.36 -4.22
CA THR A 139 16.84 0.41 -2.98
C THR A 139 17.82 1.57 -3.19
N THR A 140 17.32 2.80 -3.20
CA THR A 140 18.18 3.99 -3.07
C THR A 140 18.79 3.95 -1.68
N SER A 141 19.95 3.30 -1.57
CA SER A 141 20.74 3.25 -0.35
C SER A 141 21.18 4.67 0.03
N ASN A 142 20.55 5.25 1.05
CA ASN A 142 21.36 5.75 2.14
C ASN A 142 21.60 4.54 3.07
N PRO A 143 22.86 4.20 3.40
CA PRO A 143 23.12 3.10 4.31
C PRO A 143 22.51 3.42 5.68
N THR A 144 21.60 2.58 6.15
CA THR A 144 21.03 2.63 7.50
C THR A 144 22.17 2.47 8.53
N PRO A 145 22.49 3.49 9.35
CA PRO A 145 23.34 3.27 10.51
C PRO A 145 22.55 2.42 11.52
N THR A 146 23.28 1.54 12.23
CA THR A 146 22.81 0.77 13.39
C THR A 146 21.84 1.59 14.24
N PRO A 147 20.66 1.04 14.64
CA PRO A 147 19.61 1.85 15.24
C PRO A 147 20.08 2.46 16.55
N ALA A 148 20.31 3.77 16.53
CA ALA A 148 20.21 4.61 17.70
C ALA A 148 18.71 4.77 18.08
N PRO A 149 18.39 5.12 19.34
CA PRO A 149 17.02 5.19 19.82
C PRO A 149 16.17 6.13 18.96
N ILE A 150 14.99 5.63 18.57
CA ILE A 150 13.99 6.30 17.74
C ILE A 150 13.60 7.65 18.36
N THR A 151 13.71 8.73 17.59
CA THR A 151 13.04 10.02 17.88
C THR A 151 11.85 10.19 16.92
N ARG A 152 10.84 10.91 17.37
CA ARG A 152 9.41 10.73 17.03
C ARG A 152 8.88 11.71 15.97
N ASP A 153 9.74 12.40 15.22
CA ASP A 153 9.38 13.75 14.73
C ASP A 153 9.35 13.98 13.20
N GLU A 154 8.97 13.00 12.37
CA GLU A 154 8.62 13.30 10.96
C GLU A 154 7.28 12.66 10.55
N ASP A 155 6.25 12.91 11.36
CA ASP A 155 4.88 12.38 11.19
C ASP A 155 3.96 13.43 10.50
N ASP A 156 3.57 13.14 9.25
CA ASP A 156 2.20 13.18 8.72
C ASP A 156 1.22 14.31 9.16
N MET A 157 1.68 15.54 9.39
CA MET A 157 0.84 16.65 9.88
C MET A 157 -0.31 17.09 8.94
N PHE A 158 -0.29 16.66 7.67
CA PHE A 158 -1.28 17.03 6.65
C PHE A 158 -2.08 15.84 6.09
N LYS A 159 -2.00 14.66 6.71
CA LYS A 159 -2.83 13.52 6.29
C LYS A 159 -4.02 13.38 7.23
N PRO A 160 -5.25 13.25 6.70
CA PRO A 160 -6.40 12.99 7.55
C PRO A 160 -6.24 11.68 8.33
N THR A 161 -6.64 11.66 9.59
CA THR A 161 -6.57 10.47 10.46
C THR A 161 -7.94 10.10 10.98
N VAL A 162 -8.19 8.80 11.20
CA VAL A 162 -9.49 8.28 11.67
C VAL A 162 -9.33 7.63 13.03
N HIS A 163 -10.15 7.98 13.99
CA HIS A 163 -10.04 7.53 15.38
C HIS A 163 -11.35 6.92 15.86
N PHE A 164 -11.29 5.78 16.53
CA PHE A 164 -12.45 5.11 17.12
C PHE A 164 -12.38 5.18 18.65
N ARG A 165 -13.46 5.68 19.27
CA ARG A 165 -13.62 5.71 20.71
C ARG A 165 -14.11 4.36 21.22
N THR A 166 -13.36 3.74 22.13
CA THR A 166 -13.69 2.40 22.67
C THR A 166 -14.58 2.42 23.90
N GLU A 167 -14.74 3.57 24.55
CA GLU A 167 -15.46 3.69 25.83
C GLU A 167 -16.66 4.64 25.75
N GLY A 168 -17.79 4.24 26.34
CA GLY A 168 -19.05 5.00 26.29
C GLY A 168 -19.84 4.71 25.00
N LYS A 169 -20.46 5.73 24.41
CA LYS A 169 -21.13 5.57 23.11
C LYS A 169 -20.04 5.49 22.01
N PRO A 170 -19.98 4.39 21.23
CA PRO A 170 -19.00 4.26 20.16
C PRO A 170 -19.13 5.40 19.15
N GLU A 171 -18.01 6.05 18.85
CA GLU A 171 -17.98 7.23 17.99
C GLU A 171 -16.67 7.26 17.20
N TRP A 172 -16.77 7.66 15.93
CA TRP A 172 -15.67 7.76 14.99
C TRP A 172 -15.37 9.23 14.76
N THR A 173 -14.09 9.60 14.73
CA THR A 173 -13.64 10.95 14.36
C THR A 173 -12.70 10.88 13.17
N LEU A 174 -12.93 11.67 12.13
CA LEU A 174 -11.97 11.98 11.08
C LEU A 174 -11.37 13.35 11.37
N ALA A 175 -10.07 13.42 11.66
CA ALA A 175 -9.36 14.64 12.02
C ALA A 175 -8.45 15.10 10.87
N HIS A 176 -8.57 16.35 10.47
CA HIS A 176 -7.68 17.01 9.51
C HIS A 176 -7.87 18.53 9.54
N PRO A 177 -6.80 19.34 9.48
CA PRO A 177 -6.92 20.80 9.63
C PRO A 177 -7.77 21.50 8.57
N GLY A 178 -7.88 20.92 7.37
CA GLY A 178 -8.73 21.44 6.29
C GLY A 178 -10.19 20.98 6.34
N LEU A 179 -10.63 20.24 7.37
CA LEU A 179 -12.03 19.82 7.51
C LEU A 179 -12.83 20.84 8.34
N GLY A 180 -13.96 21.28 7.78
CA GLY A 180 -14.90 22.20 8.43
C GLY A 180 -14.33 23.62 8.51
N HIS A 181 -14.86 24.52 7.68
CA HIS A 181 -14.66 25.96 7.87
C HIS A 181 -16.03 26.58 8.13
N GLU A 182 -16.16 27.12 9.35
CA GLU A 182 -17.27 27.89 9.90
C GLU A 182 -18.61 27.18 10.13
N GLY A 183 -18.92 26.99 11.42
CA GLY A 183 -20.23 26.62 11.93
C GLY A 183 -20.41 25.11 12.05
N ALA A 184 -20.84 24.65 13.24
CA ALA A 184 -21.23 23.26 13.44
C ALA A 184 -22.45 22.94 12.57
N MET A 185 -22.23 22.48 11.34
CA MET A 185 -23.30 21.91 10.53
C MET A 185 -23.47 20.45 10.90
N GLU A 186 -24.65 20.10 11.37
CA GLU A 186 -25.09 18.73 11.48
C GLU A 186 -25.61 18.30 10.11
N THR A 187 -24.76 17.68 9.31
CA THR A 187 -25.19 17.17 8.00
C THR A 187 -25.98 15.89 8.23
N GLU A 188 -27.28 15.93 7.90
CA GLU A 188 -28.21 14.78 7.94
C GLU A 188 -28.40 14.09 9.32
N GLY A 189 -28.13 14.78 10.44
CA GLY A 189 -28.34 14.23 11.79
C GLY A 189 -27.39 13.07 12.17
N LYS A 190 -26.36 12.82 11.36
CA LYS A 190 -25.46 11.65 11.50
C LYS A 190 -23.99 12.02 11.61
N VAL A 191 -23.61 13.21 11.17
CA VAL A 191 -22.23 13.69 11.20
C VAL A 191 -22.21 15.07 11.85
N LEU A 192 -21.43 15.18 12.93
CA LEU A 192 -21.05 16.45 13.54
C LEU A 192 -19.81 16.98 12.82
N VAL A 193 -19.92 18.16 12.21
CA VAL A 193 -18.77 18.89 11.65
C VAL A 193 -18.30 19.91 12.69
N ARG A 194 -17.00 19.98 12.96
CA ARG A 194 -16.38 21.05 13.75
C ARG A 194 -15.02 21.41 13.18
N ASP A 195 -14.52 22.59 13.52
CA ASP A 195 -13.25 23.10 13.03
C ASP A 195 -12.15 22.05 13.22
N GLY A 196 -11.63 21.51 12.12
CA GLY A 196 -10.57 20.50 12.09
C GLY A 196 -11.00 19.03 12.21
N TYR A 197 -12.28 18.70 12.42
CA TYR A 197 -12.71 17.30 12.50
C TYR A 197 -14.20 17.04 12.19
N LEU A 198 -14.48 15.80 11.77
CA LEU A 198 -15.82 15.23 11.64
C LEU A 198 -16.02 14.12 12.66
N ALA A 199 -17.20 14.04 13.28
CA ALA A 199 -17.54 12.94 14.20
C ALA A 199 -18.87 12.26 13.82
N THR A 200 -18.97 10.94 14.01
CA THR A 200 -20.18 10.18 13.73
C THR A 200 -20.33 8.96 14.63
N GLN A 201 -21.57 8.62 14.99
CA GLN A 201 -21.92 7.36 15.66
C GLN A 201 -22.38 6.29 14.65
N ASP A 202 -22.52 6.64 13.37
CA ASP A 202 -22.88 5.68 12.32
C ASP A 202 -21.64 4.85 11.95
N ALA A 203 -21.65 3.58 12.33
CA ALA A 203 -20.55 2.65 12.07
C ALA A 203 -20.24 2.47 10.58
N ARG A 204 -21.21 2.68 9.67
CA ARG A 204 -20.98 2.57 8.23
C ARG A 204 -20.17 3.75 7.71
N ILE A 205 -20.46 4.96 8.21
CA ILE A 205 -19.72 6.18 7.89
C ILE A 205 -18.30 6.09 8.47
N GLY A 206 -18.17 5.68 9.74
CA GLY A 206 -16.86 5.47 10.37
C GLY A 206 -15.99 4.44 9.66
N ALA A 207 -16.58 3.31 9.24
CA ALA A 207 -15.87 2.32 8.44
C ALA A 207 -15.50 2.83 7.04
N ALA A 208 -16.33 3.68 6.43
CA ALA A 208 -16.00 4.33 5.16
C ALA A 208 -14.82 5.29 5.30
N TRP A 209 -14.80 6.13 6.34
CA TRP A 209 -13.66 6.99 6.63
C TRP A 209 -12.39 6.19 6.85
N SER A 210 -12.47 5.11 7.62
CA SER A 210 -11.32 4.24 7.87
C SER A 210 -10.75 3.66 6.59
N ARG A 211 -11.59 3.20 5.66
CA ARG A 211 -11.17 2.74 4.32
C ARG A 211 -10.50 3.82 3.48
N MET A 212 -10.93 5.07 3.61
CA MET A 212 -10.48 6.15 2.74
C MET A 212 -9.27 6.90 3.29
N TYR A 213 -9.16 7.05 4.61
CA TYR A 213 -8.25 8.01 5.22
C TYR A 213 -7.32 7.41 6.27
N ALA A 214 -7.67 6.28 6.88
CA ALA A 214 -6.76 5.66 7.83
C ALA A 214 -5.61 4.95 7.11
N ARG A 215 -4.43 4.94 7.73
CA ARG A 215 -3.26 4.27 7.15
C ARG A 215 -3.51 2.75 7.05
N GLY A 216 -3.49 2.18 5.84
CA GLY A 216 -3.54 0.72 5.63
C GLY A 216 -4.92 0.13 5.35
N LEU A 217 -5.22 -1.05 5.93
CA LEU A 217 -6.30 -2.00 5.59
C LEU A 217 -7.75 -1.48 5.75
N GLY A 218 -7.95 -0.18 5.86
CA GLY A 218 -9.27 0.42 6.03
C GLY A 218 -9.89 0.27 7.42
N GLY A 219 -9.06 0.03 8.45
CA GLY A 219 -9.42 0.16 9.86
C GLY A 219 -8.95 1.51 10.42
N GLU A 220 -9.54 1.96 11.55
CA GLU A 220 -9.17 3.22 12.21
C GLU A 220 -7.66 3.38 12.41
N THR A 221 -7.18 4.62 12.29
CA THR A 221 -5.79 5.01 12.57
C THR A 221 -5.44 4.78 14.04
N SER A 222 -6.40 4.95 14.96
CA SER A 222 -6.23 4.54 16.35
C SER A 222 -7.54 4.18 17.03
N ARG A 223 -7.45 3.33 18.06
CA ARG A 223 -8.49 3.11 19.07
C ARG A 223 -8.07 3.77 20.37
N THR A 224 -8.91 4.62 20.94
CA THR A 224 -8.58 5.37 22.16
C THR A 224 -9.73 5.36 23.17
N ASP A 225 -9.38 5.54 24.44
CA ASP A 225 -10.34 5.83 25.49
C ASP A 225 -11.01 7.21 25.29
N ALA A 226 -11.95 7.55 26.17
CA ALA A 226 -12.68 8.81 26.09
C ALA A 226 -11.78 10.05 26.19
N ALA A 227 -10.73 10.01 27.02
CA ALA A 227 -9.85 11.14 27.26
C ALA A 227 -8.92 11.39 26.05
N GLY A 228 -8.31 10.34 25.51
CA GLY A 228 -7.49 10.39 24.31
C GLY A 228 -8.29 10.83 23.08
N TYR A 229 -9.55 10.39 22.98
CA TYR A 229 -10.45 10.80 21.90
C TYR A 229 -10.75 12.30 21.91
N ILE A 230 -11.05 12.86 23.09
CA ILE A 230 -11.30 14.30 23.27
C ILE A 230 -10.02 15.10 22.97
N ALA A 231 -8.86 14.63 23.42
CA ALA A 231 -7.59 15.31 23.18
C ALA A 231 -7.27 15.43 21.67
N ILE A 232 -7.55 14.40 20.88
CA ILE A 232 -7.39 14.41 19.42
C ILE A 232 -8.28 15.47 18.77
N GLN A 233 -9.57 15.53 19.16
CA GLN A 233 -10.50 16.53 18.64
C GLN A 233 -10.04 17.96 18.95
N GLN A 234 -9.62 18.21 20.19
CA GLN A 234 -9.11 19.52 20.61
C GLN A 234 -7.86 19.94 19.85
N GLN A 235 -6.92 19.01 19.64
CA GLN A 235 -5.71 19.27 18.88
C GLN A 235 -6.02 19.57 17.41
N ALA A 236 -6.94 18.83 16.80
CA ALA A 236 -7.36 19.07 15.42
C ALA A 236 -7.97 20.47 15.24
N SER A 237 -8.83 20.91 16.18
CA SER A 237 -9.39 22.26 16.17
C SER A 237 -8.35 23.35 16.38
N LEU A 238 -7.39 23.13 17.28
CA LEU A 238 -6.32 24.10 17.52
C LEU A 238 -5.44 24.29 16.27
N ILE A 239 -5.07 23.21 15.60
CA ILE A 239 -4.27 23.26 14.36
C ILE A 239 -5.08 23.93 13.24
N ALA A 240 -6.37 23.60 13.09
CA ALA A 240 -7.24 24.22 12.10
C ALA A 240 -7.25 25.75 12.25
N HIS A 241 -7.47 26.27 13.48
CA HIS A 241 -7.46 27.70 13.75
C HIS A 241 -6.10 28.38 13.47
N GLN A 242 -5.00 27.69 13.71
CA GLN A 242 -3.66 28.22 13.42
C GLN A 242 -3.38 28.33 11.92
N LEU A 243 -3.95 27.42 11.12
CA LEU A 243 -3.72 27.36 9.68
C LEU A 243 -4.72 28.18 8.86
N THR A 244 -5.92 28.48 9.38
CA THR A 244 -6.92 29.31 8.71
C THR A 244 -6.36 30.63 8.12
N PRO A 245 -5.60 31.46 8.86
CA PRO A 245 -5.07 32.70 8.29
C PRO A 245 -4.03 32.47 7.18
N LEU A 246 -3.24 31.39 7.27
CA LEU A 246 -2.22 31.03 6.27
C LEU A 246 -2.85 30.54 4.96
N ILE A 247 -3.95 29.79 5.04
CA ILE A 247 -4.68 29.31 3.86
C ILE A 247 -5.33 30.50 3.13
N ALA A 248 -5.92 31.44 3.87
CA ALA A 248 -6.52 32.65 3.30
C ALA A 248 -5.50 33.52 2.54
N GLU A 249 -4.27 33.61 3.02
CA GLU A 249 -3.18 34.35 2.36
C GLU A 249 -2.78 33.68 1.03
N ILE A 250 -2.59 32.36 1.02
CA ILE A 250 -2.23 31.59 -0.19
C ILE A 250 -3.31 31.65 -1.27
N GLU A 251 -4.59 31.62 -0.87
CA GLU A 251 -5.70 31.73 -1.82
C GLU A 251 -5.82 33.13 -2.41
N SER A 252 -5.48 34.17 -1.64
CA SER A 252 -5.46 35.55 -2.14
C SER A 252 -4.38 35.78 -3.20
N ASP A 253 -3.21 35.14 -3.07
CA ASP A 253 -2.11 35.23 -4.03
C ASP A 253 -2.38 34.50 -5.35
N ARG A 254 -3.26 33.49 -5.35
CA ARG A 254 -3.64 32.76 -6.58
C ARG A 254 -4.62 33.50 -7.48
N VAL A 255 -5.26 34.56 -6.97
CA VAL A 255 -6.29 35.34 -7.68
C VAL A 255 -5.75 36.68 -8.19
N ALA A 256 -4.51 37.04 -7.84
CA ALA A 256 -3.84 38.20 -8.41
C ALA A 256 -3.33 37.87 -9.84
N PRO A 257 -3.75 38.61 -10.88
CA PRO A 257 -3.44 38.32 -12.29
C PRO A 257 -1.96 38.55 -12.66
#